data_AF-A0A9X0CF90-F1
#
_entry.id   AF-A0A9X0CF90-F1
#
_cell.length_a   1.000
_cell.length_b   1.000
_cell.length_c   1.000
_cell.angle_alpha   90.00
_cell.angle_beta   90.00
_cell.angle_gamma   90.00
#
_symmetry.space_group_name_H-M   'P 1'
#
loop_
_entity.id
_entity.type
_entity.pdbx_description
1 polymer ?
#
loop_
_entity_poly.entity_id
_entity_poly.type
_entity_poly.pdbx_seq_one_letter_code
_entity_poly.pdbx_strand_id
1 'polypeptide(L)'
;MLEMNVCARRSAVQGSSLPEDVCGKDERVQVQPMTSPPYKWICYLLIESASGEEYVGSGFKIHLPDVNHTAIVTSGHCTFVDGEYAPKITVQFPGEKEIVVGRDDIYASPEYISSGSRDHDYGLILLPGTSNYGFGWSAIVADDELNNRLVTNCGYPVDKPEGTMWITGGSITSYTANRLFYMNDTVRGQSGSPVYTWYGGYWTVLAVHSYGGCPNSAPRFTIEMISRFLQRMNGLTKSVLRSVAFPDVFLRCDGKDVTKFEGPGSGTVNCQYSPAKSLEHFYIYPVEVTPSLALESTRKVVIESAQFKNVFIRMNSKGMRKFDGPGGGEVNCQFTARSCEVFFLKRVEYDRYSFRSAKFPHCYIRLDGKGVDSWKKSGGGTVNCQWYASDTSPGSYEFFFLN
;
A
#
# COMPACT_ATOMS: atom_id res chain seq x y z
N MET A 1 -41.99 -10.57 -30.61
CA MET A 1 -40.68 -10.76 -29.99
C MET A 1 -39.82 -9.60 -30.42
N LEU A 2 -39.70 -8.60 -29.56
CA LEU A 2 -38.77 -7.48 -29.74
C LEU A 2 -37.46 -7.93 -29.09
N GLU A 3 -36.43 -8.18 -29.89
CA GLU A 3 -35.05 -8.27 -29.41
C GLU A 3 -34.69 -6.91 -28.81
N MET A 4 -34.49 -6.87 -27.50
CA MET A 4 -33.91 -5.70 -26.86
C MET A 4 -32.43 -5.67 -27.23
N ASN A 5 -32.03 -4.62 -27.97
CA ASN A 5 -30.65 -4.22 -28.15
C ASN A 5 -29.98 -4.12 -26.77
N VAL A 6 -29.08 -5.05 -26.46
CA VAL A 6 -28.07 -4.87 -25.42
C VAL A 6 -27.17 -3.75 -25.91
N CYS A 7 -27.34 -2.55 -25.33
CA CYS A 7 -26.44 -1.43 -25.58
C CYS A 7 -25.03 -1.88 -25.19
N ALA A 8 -24.11 -1.96 -26.16
CA ALA A 8 -22.76 -2.46 -25.95
C ALA A 8 -21.98 -1.49 -25.05
N ARG A 9 -21.98 -1.76 -23.73
CA ARG A 9 -21.19 -0.98 -22.75
C ARG A 9 -19.71 -1.03 -23.13
N ARG A 10 -19.03 0.12 -23.08
CA ARG A 10 -17.66 0.30 -23.59
C ARG A 10 -16.61 0.05 -22.50
N SER A 11 -15.33 0.00 -22.89
CA SER A 11 -14.18 -0.04 -21.96
C SER A 11 -13.73 1.38 -21.64
N ALA A 12 -13.47 1.68 -20.37
CA ALA A 12 -13.09 3.02 -19.92
C ALA A 12 -11.62 3.39 -20.20
N VAL A 13 -10.85 2.50 -20.85
CA VAL A 13 -9.46 2.76 -21.24
C VAL A 13 -9.40 3.82 -22.35
N GLN A 14 -8.62 4.89 -22.15
CA GLN A 14 -8.35 5.89 -23.19
C GLN A 14 -7.34 5.39 -24.23
N GLY A 15 -7.69 5.52 -25.52
CA GLY A 15 -6.82 5.19 -26.66
C GLY A 15 -7.06 3.78 -27.24
N SER A 16 -6.56 3.54 -28.47
CA SER A 16 -6.72 2.27 -29.17
C SER A 16 -5.86 1.17 -28.52
N SER A 17 -6.35 0.53 -27.47
CA SER A 17 -5.75 -0.69 -26.94
C SER A 17 -6.36 -1.93 -27.58
N LEU A 18 -5.50 -2.93 -27.83
CA LEU A 18 -5.91 -4.29 -28.17
C LEU A 18 -6.94 -4.80 -27.15
N PRO A 19 -7.88 -5.66 -27.56
CA PRO A 19 -8.82 -6.28 -26.63
C PRO A 19 -8.10 -6.93 -25.45
N GLU A 20 -8.70 -6.90 -24.27
CA GLU A 20 -8.29 -7.81 -23.20
C GLU A 20 -8.50 -9.24 -23.71
N ASP A 21 -7.41 -10.00 -23.79
CA ASP A 21 -7.35 -11.27 -24.51
C ASP A 21 -7.29 -12.46 -23.53
N VAL A 22 -8.01 -13.52 -23.90
CA VAL A 22 -7.81 -14.87 -23.38
C VAL A 22 -6.46 -15.37 -23.88
N CYS A 23 -5.54 -15.65 -22.96
CA CYS A 23 -4.20 -16.10 -23.26
C CYS A 23 -4.16 -17.62 -23.44
N GLY A 24 -4.58 -18.06 -24.62
CA GLY A 24 -4.66 -19.48 -24.95
C GLY A 24 -6.05 -20.04 -24.69
N LYS A 25 -6.16 -21.06 -23.85
CA LYS A 25 -7.46 -21.65 -23.49
C LYS A 25 -8.05 -20.84 -22.33
N ASP A 26 -9.33 -20.51 -22.41
CA ASP A 26 -10.04 -19.85 -21.29
C ASP A 26 -10.08 -20.79 -20.07
N GLU A 27 -9.32 -20.46 -19.05
CA GLU A 27 -9.20 -21.19 -17.78
C GLU A 27 -10.02 -20.54 -16.65
N ARG A 28 -10.81 -19.50 -16.97
CA ARG A 28 -11.64 -18.82 -15.96
C ARG A 28 -12.74 -19.72 -15.42
N VAL A 29 -12.91 -19.70 -14.11
CA VAL A 29 -13.98 -20.42 -13.41
C VAL A 29 -14.93 -19.41 -12.78
N GLN A 30 -16.24 -19.64 -12.89
CA GLN A 30 -17.22 -18.80 -12.22
C GLN A 30 -17.17 -19.03 -10.71
N VAL A 31 -17.17 -17.95 -9.93
CA VAL A 31 -17.19 -18.00 -8.47
C VAL A 31 -18.62 -18.17 -7.96
N GLN A 32 -18.89 -19.26 -7.25
CA GLN A 32 -20.17 -19.52 -6.57
C GLN A 32 -19.94 -20.26 -5.23
N PRO A 33 -20.43 -19.74 -4.09
CA PRO A 33 -21.06 -18.43 -3.90
C PRO A 33 -20.05 -17.28 -3.89
N MET A 34 -20.45 -16.09 -4.37
CA MET A 34 -19.63 -14.87 -4.34
C MET A 34 -19.54 -14.19 -2.97
N THR A 35 -20.31 -14.66 -1.98
CA THR A 35 -20.50 -14.00 -0.68
C THR A 35 -19.53 -14.45 0.41
N SER A 36 -18.61 -15.37 0.10
CA SER A 36 -17.53 -15.79 1.01
C SER A 36 -16.25 -14.96 0.80
N PRO A 37 -15.40 -14.79 1.83
CA PRO A 37 -14.06 -14.24 1.63
C PRO A 37 -13.19 -15.13 0.72
N PRO A 38 -12.33 -14.56 -0.13
CA PRO A 38 -12.12 -13.12 -0.29
C PRO A 38 -13.10 -12.45 -1.28
N TYR A 39 -13.93 -13.23 -1.98
CA TYR A 39 -14.80 -12.79 -3.08
C TYR A 39 -15.77 -11.68 -2.70
N LYS A 40 -16.35 -11.74 -1.49
CA LYS A 40 -17.27 -10.70 -1.00
C LYS A 40 -16.66 -9.30 -0.88
N TRP A 41 -15.33 -9.18 -0.98
CA TRP A 41 -14.62 -7.90 -0.95
C TRP A 41 -14.36 -7.32 -2.34
N ILE A 42 -14.74 -8.03 -3.41
CA ILE A 42 -14.62 -7.60 -4.80
C ILE A 42 -15.99 -7.07 -5.24
N CYS A 43 -16.04 -5.91 -5.88
CA CYS A 43 -17.27 -5.28 -6.35
C CYS A 43 -17.29 -5.12 -7.87
N TYR A 44 -18.50 -5.18 -8.41
CA TYR A 44 -18.81 -4.72 -9.76
C TYR A 44 -18.94 -3.19 -9.75
N LEU A 45 -18.44 -2.54 -10.81
CA LEU A 45 -18.56 -1.11 -11.03
C LEU A 45 -19.36 -0.86 -12.31
N LEU A 46 -20.40 -0.04 -12.21
CA LEU A 46 -21.05 0.61 -13.35
C LEU A 46 -20.67 2.08 -13.34
N ILE A 47 -19.97 2.53 -14.38
CA ILE A 47 -19.33 3.84 -14.46
C ILE A 47 -20.06 4.65 -15.52
N GLU A 48 -20.58 5.81 -15.13
CA GLU A 48 -21.22 6.76 -16.04
C GLU A 48 -20.21 7.87 -16.33
N SER A 49 -19.88 8.10 -17.60
CA SER A 49 -19.03 9.22 -18.01
C SER A 49 -19.83 10.52 -18.13
N ALA A 50 -19.13 11.65 -18.20
CA ALA A 50 -19.77 12.95 -18.42
C ALA A 50 -20.48 13.07 -19.78
N SER A 51 -20.09 12.25 -20.76
CA SER A 51 -20.76 12.15 -22.06
C SER A 51 -22.06 11.35 -22.02
N GLY A 52 -22.36 10.69 -20.89
CA GLY A 52 -23.51 9.79 -20.73
C GLY A 52 -23.25 8.35 -21.19
N GLU A 53 -22.03 8.03 -21.65
CA GLU A 53 -21.65 6.65 -21.97
C GLU A 53 -21.45 5.83 -20.68
N GLU A 54 -21.91 4.57 -20.73
CA GLU A 54 -21.76 3.59 -19.65
C GLU A 54 -20.57 2.65 -19.89
N TYR A 55 -19.78 2.49 -18.85
CA TYR A 55 -18.63 1.61 -18.77
C TYR A 55 -18.78 0.67 -17.59
N VAL A 56 -18.03 -0.43 -17.62
CA VAL A 56 -18.05 -1.43 -16.54
C VAL A 56 -16.64 -1.78 -16.11
N GLY A 57 -16.50 -2.11 -14.84
CA GLY A 57 -15.22 -2.45 -14.24
C GLY A 57 -15.39 -3.26 -12.97
N SER A 58 -14.27 -3.46 -12.30
CA SER A 58 -14.14 -4.15 -11.03
C SER A 58 -13.44 -3.25 -10.01
N GLY A 59 -13.66 -3.53 -8.73
CA GLY A 59 -12.92 -2.91 -7.64
C GLY A 59 -12.84 -3.85 -6.44
N PHE A 60 -12.08 -3.49 -5.42
CA PHE A 60 -11.97 -4.32 -4.23
C PHE A 60 -11.64 -3.52 -2.96
N LYS A 61 -12.22 -3.95 -1.83
CA LYS A 61 -11.93 -3.37 -0.50
C LYS A 61 -10.56 -3.82 -0.02
N ILE A 62 -9.70 -2.87 0.37
CA ILE A 62 -8.47 -3.16 1.12
C ILE A 62 -8.66 -2.88 2.61
N HIS A 63 -8.03 -3.68 3.46
CA HIS A 63 -7.98 -3.39 4.89
C HIS A 63 -6.95 -2.28 5.13
N LEU A 64 -7.45 -1.07 5.42
CA LEU A 64 -6.64 0.08 5.76
C LEU A 64 -7.09 0.63 7.13
N PRO A 65 -6.43 0.23 8.23
CA PRO A 65 -6.79 0.69 9.56
C PRO A 65 -6.45 2.18 9.74
N ASP A 66 -7.10 2.81 10.72
CA ASP A 66 -6.85 4.20 11.17
C ASP A 66 -7.20 5.31 10.16
N VAL A 67 -8.07 5.01 9.18
CA VAL A 67 -8.70 6.02 8.31
C VAL A 67 -10.21 5.95 8.41
N ASN A 68 -10.90 7.09 8.37
CA ASN A 68 -12.37 7.16 8.47
C ASN A 68 -13.06 6.94 7.11
N HIS A 69 -12.53 6.03 6.30
CA HIS A 69 -13.06 5.71 4.97
C HIS A 69 -12.93 4.21 4.70
N THR A 70 -13.86 3.68 3.93
CA THR A 70 -13.72 2.37 3.29
C THR A 70 -13.06 2.59 1.95
N ALA A 71 -11.84 2.08 1.79
CA ALA A 71 -11.06 2.23 0.57
C ALA A 71 -11.34 1.08 -0.41
N ILE A 72 -11.88 1.42 -1.57
CA ILE A 72 -12.03 0.52 -2.71
C ILE A 72 -10.97 0.89 -3.73
N VAL A 73 -10.08 -0.05 -4.04
CA VAL A 73 -9.06 0.13 -5.08
C VAL A 73 -9.63 -0.34 -6.41
N THR A 74 -9.33 0.40 -7.47
CA THR A 74 -9.68 0.09 -8.86
C THR A 74 -8.61 0.69 -9.80
N SER A 75 -8.78 0.59 -11.12
CA SER A 75 -7.89 1.25 -12.08
C SER A 75 -8.16 2.75 -12.14
N GLY A 76 -7.15 3.53 -12.51
CA GLY A 76 -7.29 4.99 -12.70
C GLY A 76 -8.29 5.30 -13.81
N HIS A 77 -8.29 4.52 -14.88
CA HIS A 77 -9.24 4.66 -15.98
C HIS A 77 -10.70 4.30 -15.59
N CYS A 78 -10.93 3.61 -14.47
CA CYS A 78 -12.29 3.37 -13.96
C CYS A 78 -12.86 4.60 -13.23
N THR A 79 -12.01 5.47 -12.69
CA THR A 79 -12.43 6.68 -11.97
C THR A 79 -12.26 7.95 -12.81
N PHE A 80 -11.33 7.96 -13.76
CA PHE A 80 -11.05 9.05 -14.69
C PHE A 80 -11.20 8.56 -16.13
N VAL A 81 -12.33 8.88 -16.75
CA VAL A 81 -12.79 8.39 -18.06
C VAL A 81 -13.06 9.58 -18.96
N ASP A 82 -12.75 9.44 -20.26
CA ASP A 82 -13.00 10.50 -21.26
C ASP A 82 -12.40 11.89 -20.94
N GLY A 83 -11.33 11.92 -20.14
CA GLY A 83 -10.57 13.13 -19.84
C GLY A 83 -11.06 13.87 -18.60
N GLU A 84 -11.97 13.28 -17.83
CA GLU A 84 -12.44 13.83 -16.56
C GLU A 84 -12.80 12.74 -15.54
N TYR A 85 -13.02 13.15 -14.29
CA TYR A 85 -13.53 12.24 -13.27
C TYR A 85 -14.97 11.83 -13.60
N ALA A 86 -15.24 10.52 -13.53
CA ALA A 86 -16.57 9.98 -13.75
C ALA A 86 -17.58 10.70 -12.83
N PRO A 87 -18.65 11.33 -13.37
CA PRO A 87 -19.65 12.01 -12.55
C PRO A 87 -20.31 11.08 -11.54
N LYS A 88 -20.41 9.79 -11.87
CA LYS A 88 -21.13 8.80 -11.08
C LYS A 88 -20.57 7.40 -11.30
N ILE A 89 -20.36 6.68 -10.19
CA ILE A 89 -20.04 5.24 -10.21
C ILE A 89 -21.00 4.53 -9.26
N THR A 90 -21.69 3.51 -9.75
CA THR A 90 -22.46 2.57 -8.93
C THR A 90 -21.56 1.38 -8.57
N VAL A 91 -21.37 1.18 -7.27
CA VAL A 91 -20.58 0.11 -6.66
C VAL A 91 -21.51 -0.97 -6.14
N GLN A 92 -21.30 -2.22 -6.56
CA GLN A 92 -22.10 -3.36 -6.15
C GLN A 92 -21.24 -4.50 -5.59
N PHE A 93 -21.30 -4.71 -4.27
CA PHE A 93 -20.69 -5.89 -3.63
C PHE A 93 -21.64 -7.10 -3.62
N PRO A 94 -21.15 -8.34 -3.67
CA PRO A 94 -21.97 -9.55 -3.59
C PRO A 94 -22.88 -9.57 -2.36
N GLY A 95 -24.19 -9.60 -2.58
CA GLY A 95 -25.20 -9.69 -1.52
C GLY A 95 -25.40 -8.41 -0.70
N GLU A 96 -24.79 -7.29 -1.10
CA GLU A 96 -25.00 -5.97 -0.49
C GLU A 96 -25.87 -5.08 -1.40
N LYS A 97 -26.36 -3.95 -0.90
CA LYS A 97 -27.08 -2.96 -1.72
C LYS A 97 -26.10 -2.15 -2.56
N GLU A 98 -26.57 -1.66 -3.71
CA GLU A 98 -25.75 -0.77 -4.55
C GLU A 98 -25.48 0.55 -3.82
N ILE A 99 -24.28 1.09 -4.05
CA ILE A 99 -23.83 2.37 -3.48
C ILE A 99 -23.40 3.26 -4.63
N VAL A 100 -23.96 4.46 -4.71
CA VAL A 100 -23.62 5.44 -5.74
C VAL A 100 -22.65 6.46 -5.16
N VAL A 101 -21.52 6.67 -5.83
CA VAL A 101 -20.51 7.68 -5.47
C VAL A 101 -20.37 8.73 -6.57
N GLY A 102 -19.99 9.94 -6.18
CA GLY A 102 -19.73 11.05 -7.10
C GLY A 102 -18.24 11.39 -7.23
N ARG A 103 -17.95 12.44 -8.01
CA ARG A 103 -16.58 12.91 -8.31
C ARG A 103 -15.73 13.20 -7.07
N ASP A 104 -16.34 13.66 -6.00
CA ASP A 104 -15.63 14.07 -4.78
C ASP A 104 -15.12 12.88 -3.97
N ASP A 105 -15.68 11.68 -4.21
CA ASP A 105 -15.36 10.44 -3.50
C ASP A 105 -14.42 9.52 -4.29
N ILE A 106 -13.96 9.96 -5.45
CA ILE A 106 -13.07 9.17 -6.31
C ILE A 106 -11.71 9.85 -6.49
N TYR A 107 -10.75 9.07 -6.97
CA TYR A 107 -9.37 9.50 -7.21
C TYR A 107 -8.75 8.65 -8.33
N ALA A 108 -7.91 9.28 -9.15
CA ALA A 108 -7.01 8.63 -10.08
C ALA A 108 -5.62 9.24 -9.90
N SER A 109 -4.56 8.47 -10.17
CA SER A 109 -3.21 8.99 -10.04
C SER A 109 -2.95 10.20 -10.97
N PRO A 110 -2.17 11.20 -10.55
CA PRO A 110 -1.80 12.33 -11.40
C PRO A 110 -1.10 11.95 -12.71
N GLU A 111 -0.27 10.91 -12.70
CA GLU A 111 0.45 10.43 -13.88
C GLU A 111 -0.51 9.77 -14.88
N TYR A 112 -1.53 9.05 -14.39
CA TYR A 112 -2.58 8.53 -15.25
C TYR A 112 -3.39 9.68 -15.86
N ILE A 113 -3.84 10.63 -15.06
CA ILE A 113 -4.61 11.81 -15.53
C ILE A 113 -3.84 12.59 -16.60
N SER A 114 -2.55 12.82 -16.39
CA SER A 114 -1.74 13.68 -17.26
C SER A 114 -1.27 13.02 -18.54
N SER A 115 -1.08 11.69 -18.55
CA SER A 115 -0.39 11.01 -19.66
C SER A 115 -0.93 9.62 -20.03
N GLY A 116 -1.95 9.11 -19.32
CA GLY A 116 -2.41 7.73 -19.48
C GLY A 116 -1.34 6.70 -19.05
N SER A 117 -0.44 7.07 -18.12
CA SER A 117 0.68 6.22 -17.71
C SER A 117 0.19 4.88 -17.16
N ARG A 118 0.46 3.79 -17.88
CA ARG A 118 0.13 2.42 -17.46
C ARG A 118 0.80 1.98 -16.16
N ASP A 119 1.96 2.55 -15.83
CA ASP A 119 2.65 2.29 -14.55
C ASP A 119 1.88 2.85 -13.34
N HIS A 120 0.95 3.78 -13.59
CA HIS A 120 0.24 4.52 -12.57
C HIS A 120 -1.28 4.46 -12.78
N ASP A 121 -1.79 3.50 -13.55
CA ASP A 121 -3.22 3.37 -13.81
C ASP A 121 -3.98 2.74 -12.63
N TYR A 122 -4.00 3.45 -11.52
CA TYR A 122 -4.69 3.06 -10.30
C TYR A 122 -5.56 4.21 -9.80
N GLY A 123 -6.63 3.84 -9.12
CA GLY A 123 -7.62 4.75 -8.58
C GLY A 123 -8.19 4.26 -7.25
N LEU A 124 -8.94 5.16 -6.61
CA LEU A 124 -9.72 4.87 -5.42
C LEU A 124 -11.16 5.30 -5.59
N ILE A 125 -12.04 4.54 -4.95
CA ILE A 125 -13.39 4.95 -4.59
C ILE A 125 -13.46 4.92 -3.07
N LEU A 126 -13.92 6.01 -2.46
CA LEU A 126 -14.03 6.18 -1.02
C LEU A 126 -15.49 6.12 -0.62
N LEU A 127 -15.80 5.26 0.35
CA LEU A 127 -17.10 5.27 1.02
C LEU A 127 -16.92 5.81 2.44
N PRO A 128 -17.89 6.55 2.99
CA PRO A 128 -17.80 7.07 4.34
C PRO A 128 -17.75 5.94 5.39
N GLY A 129 -17.00 6.18 6.46
CA GLY A 129 -16.92 5.28 7.61
C GLY A 129 -15.81 4.22 7.50
N THR A 130 -15.44 3.66 8.65
CA THR A 130 -14.37 2.66 8.77
C THR A 130 -14.87 1.26 8.37
N SER A 131 -14.16 0.57 7.48
CA SER A 131 -14.38 -0.86 7.22
C SER A 131 -13.26 -1.72 7.81
N ASN A 132 -13.63 -2.60 8.74
CA ASN A 132 -12.78 -3.70 9.20
C ASN A 132 -12.95 -4.93 8.30
N TYR A 133 -13.20 -4.75 7.00
CA TYR A 133 -13.41 -5.82 6.03
C TYR A 133 -12.72 -5.49 4.71
N GLY A 134 -11.78 -6.33 4.31
CA GLY A 134 -11.06 -6.19 3.05
C GLY A 134 -9.82 -7.08 2.97
N PHE A 135 -9.22 -7.08 1.78
CA PHE A 135 -7.97 -7.79 1.52
C PHE A 135 -6.84 -7.27 2.41
N GLY A 136 -5.95 -8.18 2.81
CA GLY A 136 -4.60 -7.78 3.19
C GLY A 136 -3.84 -7.33 1.94
N TRP A 137 -2.77 -6.59 2.11
CA TRP A 137 -1.98 -6.09 0.99
C TRP A 137 -0.54 -5.86 1.41
N SER A 138 0.37 -5.88 0.44
CA SER A 138 1.79 -5.59 0.65
C SER A 138 2.35 -4.78 -0.50
N ALA A 139 3.00 -3.66 -0.16
CA ALA A 139 3.73 -2.81 -1.09
C ALA A 139 5.25 -3.12 -1.11
N ILE A 140 5.68 -4.16 -0.39
CA ILE A 140 7.10 -4.42 -0.06
C ILE A 140 7.56 -5.86 -0.29
N VAL A 141 6.76 -6.68 -1.00
CA VAL A 141 7.22 -8.02 -1.42
C VAL A 141 8.52 -7.88 -2.20
N ALA A 142 9.54 -8.67 -1.87
CA ALA A 142 10.83 -8.55 -2.53
C ALA A 142 10.74 -8.96 -4.00
N ASP A 143 11.53 -8.32 -4.87
CA ASP A 143 11.46 -8.55 -6.32
C ASP A 143 11.80 -9.99 -6.71
N ASP A 144 12.74 -10.62 -6.01
CA ASP A 144 13.08 -12.04 -6.17
C ASP A 144 11.95 -12.98 -5.75
N GLU A 145 11.08 -12.55 -4.83
CA GLU A 145 9.87 -13.28 -4.45
C GLU A 145 8.71 -13.11 -5.44
N LEU A 146 8.78 -12.17 -6.39
CA LEU A 146 7.71 -11.97 -7.38
C LEU A 146 7.84 -12.90 -8.57
N ASN A 147 9.05 -13.29 -8.95
CA ASN A 147 9.23 -14.14 -10.12
C ASN A 147 8.61 -15.52 -9.90
N ASN A 148 7.82 -16.01 -10.87
CA ASN A 148 7.07 -17.26 -10.79
C ASN A 148 6.07 -17.37 -9.63
N ARG A 149 5.81 -16.27 -8.91
CA ARG A 149 4.80 -16.26 -7.86
C ARG A 149 3.42 -16.46 -8.46
N LEU A 150 2.68 -17.42 -7.92
CA LEU A 150 1.29 -17.64 -8.28
C LEU A 150 0.44 -16.48 -7.78
N VAL A 151 -0.30 -15.88 -8.71
CA VAL A 151 -1.26 -14.82 -8.45
C VAL A 151 -2.61 -15.19 -9.04
N THR A 152 -3.64 -14.71 -8.37
CA THR A 152 -5.03 -14.85 -8.74
C THR A 152 -5.56 -13.49 -9.20
N ASN A 153 -6.30 -13.49 -10.30
CA ASN A 153 -7.11 -12.38 -10.74
C ASN A 153 -8.59 -12.78 -10.63
N CYS A 154 -9.44 -11.89 -10.11
CA CYS A 154 -10.85 -12.20 -9.90
C CYS A 154 -11.71 -10.94 -9.98
N GLY A 155 -12.76 -10.96 -10.79
CA GLY A 155 -13.63 -9.80 -10.99
C GLY A 155 -14.73 -10.09 -12.02
N TYR A 156 -15.19 -9.07 -12.72
CA TYR A 156 -16.46 -9.09 -13.48
C TYR A 156 -16.26 -8.87 -14.99
N PRO A 157 -15.87 -9.90 -15.75
CA PRO A 157 -15.68 -9.79 -17.20
C PRO A 157 -17.02 -9.67 -17.97
N VAL A 158 -17.02 -8.92 -19.06
CA VAL A 158 -18.22 -8.65 -19.89
C VAL A 158 -18.57 -9.74 -20.90
N ASP A 159 -17.65 -10.65 -21.22
CA ASP A 159 -17.95 -11.80 -22.09
C ASP A 159 -18.72 -12.92 -21.36
N LYS A 160 -19.00 -12.72 -20.07
CA LYS A 160 -19.77 -13.64 -19.21
C LYS A 160 -21.10 -12.99 -18.81
N PRO A 161 -22.07 -13.74 -18.27
CA PRO A 161 -23.34 -13.16 -17.84
C PRO A 161 -23.14 -11.99 -16.87
N GLU A 162 -23.92 -10.93 -17.05
CA GLU A 162 -23.80 -9.69 -16.27
C GLU A 162 -23.87 -9.96 -14.75
N GLY A 163 -23.05 -9.25 -13.99
CA GLY A 163 -23.00 -9.37 -12.53
C GLY A 163 -22.38 -10.67 -12.01
N THR A 164 -21.84 -11.54 -12.87
CA THR A 164 -21.14 -12.77 -12.45
C THR A 164 -19.65 -12.54 -12.25
N MET A 165 -19.09 -13.12 -11.18
CA MET A 165 -17.68 -13.03 -10.86
C MET A 165 -16.91 -14.26 -11.37
N TRP A 166 -15.73 -14.03 -11.94
CA TRP A 166 -14.88 -15.06 -12.53
C TRP A 166 -13.45 -14.93 -12.04
N ILE A 167 -12.84 -16.07 -11.75
CA ILE A 167 -11.50 -16.20 -11.20
C ILE A 167 -10.59 -16.93 -12.19
N THR A 168 -9.34 -16.50 -12.26
CA THR A 168 -8.26 -17.19 -12.96
C THR A 168 -6.95 -17.03 -12.17
N GLY A 169 -6.02 -17.95 -12.36
CA GLY A 169 -4.73 -17.96 -11.67
C GLY A 169 -3.60 -18.27 -12.64
N GLY A 170 -2.40 -17.82 -12.29
CA GLY A 170 -1.20 -18.04 -13.08
C GLY A 170 0.02 -17.44 -12.42
N SER A 171 1.19 -17.69 -12.98
CA SER A 171 2.43 -17.12 -12.46
C SER A 171 2.66 -15.70 -12.99
N ILE A 172 3.25 -14.86 -12.14
CA ILE A 172 3.91 -13.63 -12.60
C ILE A 172 5.06 -14.03 -13.54
N THR A 173 5.02 -13.52 -14.77
CA THR A 173 6.01 -13.79 -15.82
C THR A 173 7.17 -12.80 -15.82
N SER A 174 6.90 -11.56 -15.41
CA SER A 174 7.92 -10.51 -15.23
C SER A 174 7.37 -9.38 -14.39
N TYR A 175 8.24 -8.45 -13.99
CA TYR A 175 7.86 -7.27 -13.20
C TYR A 175 8.78 -6.09 -13.52
N THR A 176 8.31 -4.90 -13.17
CA THR A 176 9.10 -3.67 -13.06
C THR A 176 8.94 -3.12 -11.64
N ALA A 177 9.51 -1.94 -11.36
CA ALA A 177 9.27 -1.25 -10.11
C ALA A 177 7.76 -0.97 -9.86
N ASN A 178 6.99 -0.74 -10.92
CA ASN A 178 5.61 -0.25 -10.83
C ASN A 178 4.56 -1.20 -11.42
N ARG A 179 4.95 -2.30 -12.07
CA ARG A 179 4.00 -3.23 -12.70
C ARG A 179 4.35 -4.69 -12.52
N LEU A 180 3.32 -5.51 -12.44
CA LEU A 180 3.39 -6.97 -12.58
C LEU A 180 2.84 -7.38 -13.94
N PHE A 181 3.40 -8.44 -14.51
CA PHE A 181 2.95 -9.04 -15.76
C PHE A 181 2.64 -10.53 -15.56
N TYR A 182 1.56 -11.01 -16.17
CA TYR A 182 1.09 -12.39 -16.03
C TYR A 182 0.22 -12.78 -17.23
N MET A 183 -0.04 -14.09 -17.39
CA MET A 183 -0.78 -14.63 -18.54
C MET A 183 -2.22 -15.07 -18.18
N ASN A 184 -2.71 -14.73 -16.98
CA ASN A 184 -4.05 -15.10 -16.55
C ASN A 184 -5.10 -14.49 -17.49
N ASP A 185 -6.07 -15.26 -17.99
CA ASP A 185 -7.10 -14.75 -18.91
C ASP A 185 -7.89 -13.56 -18.35
N THR A 186 -7.90 -12.44 -19.08
CA THR A 186 -8.75 -11.30 -18.73
C THR A 186 -9.52 -10.81 -19.95
N VAL A 187 -10.71 -10.27 -19.69
CA VAL A 187 -11.59 -9.67 -20.69
C VAL A 187 -12.19 -8.42 -20.04
N ARG A 188 -12.50 -7.42 -20.87
CA ARG A 188 -13.09 -6.13 -20.50
C ARG A 188 -14.06 -6.27 -19.33
N GLY A 189 -14.05 -5.32 -18.41
CA GLY A 189 -14.78 -5.39 -17.13
C GLY A 189 -13.96 -5.96 -15.97
N GLN A 190 -12.89 -6.69 -16.26
CA GLN A 190 -11.90 -7.07 -15.23
C GLN A 190 -11.01 -5.91 -14.79
N SER A 191 -10.97 -4.81 -15.54
CA SER A 191 -10.26 -3.60 -15.16
C SER A 191 -10.60 -3.14 -13.74
N GLY A 192 -9.60 -3.00 -12.88
CA GLY A 192 -9.70 -2.68 -11.47
C GLY A 192 -9.82 -3.88 -10.52
N SER A 193 -9.83 -5.11 -11.03
CA SER A 193 -9.84 -6.33 -10.21
C SER A 193 -8.53 -6.52 -9.43
N PRO A 194 -8.57 -7.15 -8.24
CA PRO A 194 -7.37 -7.42 -7.47
C PRO A 194 -6.49 -8.48 -8.16
N VAL A 195 -5.19 -8.28 -8.06
CA VAL A 195 -4.16 -9.31 -8.30
C VAL A 195 -3.57 -9.68 -6.95
N TYR A 196 -3.89 -10.87 -6.47
CA TYR A 196 -3.56 -11.28 -5.10
C TYR A 196 -2.93 -12.67 -5.04
N THR A 197 -2.23 -12.96 -3.95
CA THR A 197 -1.52 -14.22 -3.71
C THR A 197 -1.77 -14.71 -2.29
N TRP A 198 -1.39 -15.95 -2.01
CA TRP A 198 -1.27 -16.43 -0.63
C TRP A 198 0.08 -16.00 -0.05
N TYR A 199 0.06 -15.10 0.93
CA TYR A 199 1.26 -14.55 1.56
C TYR A 199 1.04 -14.37 3.06
N GLY A 200 2.00 -14.84 3.87
CA GLY A 200 1.90 -14.75 5.34
C GLY A 200 0.69 -15.47 5.94
N GLY A 201 0.13 -16.46 5.26
CA GLY A 201 -1.09 -17.17 5.69
C GLY A 201 -2.40 -16.49 5.30
N TYR A 202 -2.36 -15.50 4.41
CA TYR A 202 -3.51 -14.68 4.05
C TYR A 202 -3.59 -14.36 2.55
N TRP A 203 -4.80 -14.07 2.08
CA TRP A 203 -5.04 -13.45 0.78
C TRP A 203 -4.50 -12.01 0.78
N THR A 204 -3.43 -11.78 0.03
CA THR A 204 -2.68 -10.52 0.02
C THR A 204 -2.63 -9.95 -1.39
N VAL A 205 -3.18 -8.74 -1.57
CA VAL A 205 -3.12 -8.01 -2.84
C VAL A 205 -1.73 -7.45 -3.06
N LEU A 206 -1.24 -7.60 -4.30
CA LEU A 206 0.04 -7.07 -4.77
C LEU A 206 -0.10 -6.03 -5.87
N ALA A 207 -1.22 -6.04 -6.61
CA ALA A 207 -1.45 -5.14 -7.73
C ALA A 207 -2.95 -5.00 -8.06
N VAL A 208 -3.28 -4.01 -8.88
CA VAL A 208 -4.62 -3.81 -9.47
C VAL A 208 -4.55 -4.08 -10.96
N HIS A 209 -5.40 -4.95 -11.51
CA HIS A 209 -5.38 -5.27 -12.93
C HIS A 209 -5.90 -4.09 -13.76
N SER A 210 -5.18 -3.70 -14.82
CA SER A 210 -5.59 -2.55 -15.64
C SER A 210 -5.53 -2.79 -17.15
N TYR A 211 -4.66 -3.70 -17.63
CA TYR A 211 -4.52 -3.91 -19.05
C TYR A 211 -4.40 -5.38 -19.40
N GLY A 212 -5.08 -5.76 -20.47
CA GLY A 212 -4.85 -7.03 -21.14
C GLY A 212 -3.66 -7.02 -22.10
N GLY A 213 -3.41 -8.16 -22.74
CA GLY A 213 -2.49 -8.30 -23.87
C GLY A 213 -1.34 -9.27 -23.61
N CYS A 214 -1.65 -10.54 -23.30
CA CYS A 214 -0.75 -11.70 -23.24
C CYS A 214 0.76 -11.40 -23.43
N PRO A 215 1.43 -10.76 -22.46
CA PRO A 215 1.05 -10.67 -21.06
C PRO A 215 0.11 -9.52 -20.66
N ASN A 216 -0.82 -9.84 -19.77
CA ASN A 216 -1.61 -8.86 -19.02
C ASN A 216 -0.71 -8.09 -18.06
N SER A 217 -1.12 -6.87 -17.68
CA SER A 217 -0.34 -6.01 -16.77
C SER A 217 -1.19 -5.27 -15.73
N ALA A 218 -0.57 -5.02 -14.59
CA ALA A 218 -1.21 -4.49 -13.40
C ALA A 218 -0.27 -3.54 -12.64
N PRO A 219 -0.65 -2.28 -12.36
CA PRO A 219 0.04 -1.43 -11.41
C PRO A 219 0.21 -2.12 -10.06
N ARG A 220 1.47 -2.25 -9.65
CA ARG A 220 1.89 -2.87 -8.40
C ARG A 220 1.61 -1.91 -7.24
N PHE A 221 1.20 -2.45 -6.09
CA PHE A 221 1.14 -1.66 -4.86
C PHE A 221 2.54 -1.17 -4.51
N THR A 222 2.71 0.15 -4.48
CA THR A 222 3.96 0.81 -4.09
C THR A 222 3.74 1.66 -2.86
N ILE A 223 4.82 1.97 -2.16
CA ILE A 223 4.80 2.86 -0.98
C ILE A 223 4.22 4.23 -1.35
N GLU A 224 4.51 4.71 -2.56
CA GLU A 224 3.96 5.96 -3.09
C GLU A 224 2.44 5.87 -3.36
N MET A 225 1.96 4.77 -3.94
CA MET A 225 0.52 4.55 -4.12
C MET A 225 -0.21 4.62 -2.78
N ILE A 226 0.31 3.92 -1.77
CA ILE A 226 -0.29 3.88 -0.43
C ILE A 226 -0.22 5.25 0.26
N SER A 227 0.89 5.98 0.16
CA SER A 227 0.98 7.32 0.78
C SER A 227 0.00 8.30 0.14
N ARG A 228 -0.22 8.22 -1.18
CA ARG A 228 -1.25 9.01 -1.88
C ARG A 228 -2.66 8.64 -1.47
N PHE A 229 -2.94 7.35 -1.28
CA PHE A 229 -4.23 6.89 -0.77
C PHE A 229 -4.49 7.47 0.62
N LEU A 230 -3.52 7.37 1.53
CA LEU A 230 -3.62 7.95 2.86
C LEU A 230 -3.75 9.47 2.82
N GLN A 231 -3.01 10.16 1.95
CA GLN A 231 -3.15 11.60 1.76
C GLN A 231 -4.58 11.97 1.33
N ARG A 232 -5.16 11.23 0.37
CA ARG A 232 -6.54 11.45 -0.10
C ARG A 232 -7.57 11.27 1.01
N MET A 233 -7.31 10.38 1.96
CA MET A 233 -8.17 10.11 3.12
C MET A 233 -7.83 10.96 4.35
N ASN A 234 -6.91 11.93 4.26
CA ASN A 234 -6.36 12.68 5.39
C ASN A 234 -5.74 11.79 6.50
N GLY A 235 -5.32 10.57 6.15
CA GLY A 235 -4.70 9.59 7.04
C GLY A 235 -3.18 9.75 7.21
N LEU A 236 -2.54 10.61 6.41
CA LEU A 236 -1.10 10.86 6.49
C LEU A 236 -0.82 11.98 7.52
N THR A 237 -0.85 11.63 8.81
CA THR A 237 -0.63 12.57 9.91
C THR A 237 0.85 12.68 10.26
N LYS A 238 1.31 13.92 10.56
CA LYS A 238 2.66 14.13 11.07
C LYS A 238 2.73 13.68 12.51
N SER A 239 3.83 13.01 12.86
CA SER A 239 4.14 12.63 14.22
C SER A 239 5.60 12.91 14.56
N VAL A 240 5.88 13.06 15.84
CA VAL A 240 7.25 13.08 16.38
C VAL A 240 7.52 11.79 17.16
N LEU A 241 8.77 11.31 17.14
CA LEU A 241 9.20 10.17 17.95
C LEU A 241 9.97 10.70 19.16
N ARG A 242 9.26 10.94 20.27
CA ARG A 242 9.86 11.43 21.52
C ARG A 242 10.35 10.26 22.37
N SER A 243 11.58 10.31 22.85
CA SER A 243 12.16 9.25 23.69
C SER A 243 11.40 9.11 25.01
N VAL A 244 11.17 7.87 25.43
CA VAL A 244 10.67 7.56 26.78
C VAL A 244 11.79 7.71 27.82
N ALA A 245 13.01 7.30 27.50
CA ALA A 245 14.15 7.41 28.41
C ALA A 245 14.67 8.85 28.58
N PHE A 246 14.49 9.70 27.56
CA PHE A 246 14.97 11.09 27.53
C PHE A 246 13.80 12.03 27.16
N PRO A 247 13.00 12.51 28.14
CA PRO A 247 11.68 13.08 27.89
C PRO A 247 11.62 14.26 26.92
N ASP A 248 12.67 15.08 26.83
CA ASP A 248 12.76 16.26 25.95
C ASP A 248 13.55 15.99 24.67
N VAL A 249 13.86 14.73 24.36
CA VAL A 249 14.70 14.35 23.23
C VAL A 249 13.89 13.59 22.19
N PHE A 250 14.02 14.01 20.94
CA PHE A 250 13.30 13.48 19.79
C PHE A 250 14.25 12.82 18.80
N LEU A 251 13.74 11.84 18.05
CA LEU A 251 14.41 11.35 16.84
C LEU A 251 14.51 12.49 15.83
N ARG A 252 15.70 12.68 15.24
CA ARG A 252 15.97 13.67 14.21
C ARG A 252 16.49 12.98 12.95
N CYS A 253 16.01 13.41 11.79
CA CYS A 253 16.43 12.93 10.47
C CYS A 253 16.87 14.11 9.59
N ASP A 254 18.16 14.16 9.28
CA ASP A 254 18.74 15.10 8.32
C ASP A 254 19.08 14.36 7.02
N GLY A 255 18.11 14.38 6.11
CA GLY A 255 18.17 13.74 4.82
C GLY A 255 18.44 14.70 3.66
N LYS A 256 18.96 15.90 3.91
CA LYS A 256 19.06 16.96 2.89
C LYS A 256 19.82 16.55 1.62
N ASP A 257 20.80 15.65 1.75
CA ASP A 257 21.65 15.16 0.65
C ASP A 257 21.20 13.77 0.14
N VAL A 258 20.09 13.24 0.68
CA VAL A 258 19.56 11.91 0.34
C VAL A 258 18.62 12.05 -0.86
N THR A 259 19.18 12.00 -2.07
CA THR A 259 18.41 12.25 -3.31
C THR A 259 18.23 11.02 -4.21
N LYS A 260 18.87 9.90 -3.85
CA LYS A 260 18.82 8.64 -4.60
C LYS A 260 19.12 7.47 -3.67
N PHE A 261 18.75 6.27 -4.11
CA PHE A 261 19.01 5.07 -3.34
C PHE A 261 20.53 4.81 -3.23
N GLU A 262 21.00 4.53 -2.02
CA GLU A 262 22.40 4.18 -1.76
C GLU A 262 22.48 2.94 -0.87
N GLY A 263 23.17 1.88 -1.28
CA GLY A 263 23.21 0.60 -0.56
C GLY A 263 23.49 0.69 0.97
N PRO A 264 24.50 1.45 1.42
CA PRO A 264 24.75 1.66 2.84
C PRO A 264 23.81 2.68 3.51
N GLY A 265 22.92 3.34 2.77
CA GLY A 265 22.20 4.53 3.23
C GLY A 265 23.10 5.76 3.27
N SER A 266 22.52 6.90 3.59
CA SER A 266 23.21 8.19 3.72
C SER A 266 22.45 9.09 4.70
N GLY A 267 22.74 10.39 4.73
CA GLY A 267 22.14 11.32 5.68
C GLY A 267 22.51 11.00 7.14
N THR A 268 21.84 11.65 8.08
CA THR A 268 22.10 11.47 9.51
C THR A 268 20.81 11.29 10.28
N VAL A 269 20.75 10.23 11.08
CA VAL A 269 19.71 10.04 12.10
C VAL A 269 20.37 10.12 13.47
N ASN A 270 19.92 11.07 14.28
CA ASN A 270 20.42 11.31 15.63
C ASN A 270 19.31 11.89 16.51
N CYS A 271 19.68 12.60 17.57
CA CYS A 271 18.76 13.14 18.56
C CYS A 271 18.66 14.67 18.47
N GLN A 272 17.54 15.23 18.87
CA GLN A 272 17.36 16.68 19.04
C GLN A 272 16.63 17.02 20.33
N TYR A 273 17.04 18.11 20.99
CA TYR A 273 16.34 18.64 22.16
C TYR A 273 15.09 19.44 21.74
N SER A 274 14.06 19.36 22.57
CA SER A 274 12.80 20.10 22.45
C SER A 274 12.98 21.60 22.15
N PRO A 275 12.04 22.23 21.42
CA PRO A 275 10.90 21.63 20.72
C PRO A 275 11.31 20.98 19.39
N ALA A 276 10.55 19.97 18.98
CA ALA A 276 10.66 19.39 17.65
C ALA A 276 10.43 20.45 16.55
N LYS A 277 11.27 20.44 15.52
CA LYS A 277 11.16 21.28 14.32
C LYS A 277 11.04 20.38 13.09
N SER A 278 11.28 20.91 11.90
CA SER A 278 11.03 20.20 10.65
C SER A 278 11.74 18.84 10.52
N LEU A 279 12.96 18.70 11.06
CA LEU A 279 13.76 17.47 10.95
C LEU A 279 13.34 16.35 11.91
N GLU A 280 12.46 16.67 12.86
CA GLU A 280 11.97 15.74 13.89
C GLU A 280 10.53 15.26 13.63
N HIS A 281 9.92 15.71 12.52
CA HIS A 281 8.57 15.28 12.12
C HIS A 281 8.64 14.20 11.04
N PHE A 282 7.75 13.22 11.17
CA PHE A 282 7.69 12.04 10.33
C PHE A 282 6.26 11.70 9.92
N TYR A 283 6.13 11.00 8.80
CA TYR A 283 4.93 10.25 8.46
C TYR A 283 5.20 8.77 8.76
N ILE A 284 4.35 8.17 9.59
CA ILE A 284 4.44 6.75 9.96
C ILE A 284 3.20 6.06 9.44
N TYR A 285 3.35 5.21 8.44
CA TYR A 285 2.22 4.63 7.75
C TYR A 285 2.48 3.18 7.31
N PRO A 286 1.41 2.36 7.19
CA PRO A 286 1.55 0.97 6.79
C PRO A 286 2.10 0.85 5.37
N VAL A 287 2.88 -0.20 5.16
CA VAL A 287 3.31 -0.67 3.83
C VAL A 287 3.00 -2.16 3.62
N GLU A 288 2.55 -2.84 4.66
CA GLU A 288 1.95 -4.17 4.60
C GLU A 288 0.97 -4.31 5.77
N VAL A 289 -0.21 -4.84 5.46
CA VAL A 289 -1.31 -5.02 6.42
C VAL A 289 -1.94 -6.39 6.16
N THR A 290 -2.08 -7.19 7.21
CA THR A 290 -2.85 -8.44 7.15
C THR A 290 -4.34 -8.14 6.90
N PRO A 291 -5.11 -9.06 6.28
CA PRO A 291 -6.55 -8.87 6.14
C PRO A 291 -7.20 -8.69 7.50
N SER A 292 -8.39 -8.12 7.51
CA SER A 292 -9.11 -7.83 8.75
C SER A 292 -9.57 -9.06 9.54
N LEU A 293 -9.59 -10.23 8.89
CA LEU A 293 -9.90 -11.51 9.53
C LEU A 293 -8.69 -12.15 10.24
N ALA A 294 -7.52 -11.53 10.19
CA ALA A 294 -6.33 -12.02 10.87
C ALA A 294 -6.49 -11.98 12.40
N LEU A 295 -6.18 -13.11 13.06
CA LEU A 295 -6.21 -13.22 14.53
C LEU A 295 -5.23 -12.26 15.20
N GLU A 296 -4.08 -12.04 14.56
CA GLU A 296 -3.08 -11.05 14.96
C GLU A 296 -2.87 -10.07 13.79
N SER A 297 -3.27 -8.82 13.99
CA SER A 297 -2.96 -7.78 13.02
C SER A 297 -1.46 -7.48 13.09
N THR A 298 -0.73 -7.93 12.06
CA THR A 298 0.65 -7.47 11.88
C THR A 298 0.63 -6.31 10.89
N ARG A 299 1.23 -5.21 11.33
CA ARG A 299 1.41 -4.02 10.51
C ARG A 299 2.90 -3.77 10.37
N LYS A 300 3.38 -3.80 9.14
CA LYS A 300 4.70 -3.28 8.82
C LYS A 300 4.54 -1.85 8.36
N VAL A 301 5.35 -0.95 8.92
CA VAL A 301 5.32 0.49 8.66
C VAL A 301 6.67 0.95 8.13
N VAL A 302 6.64 2.13 7.52
CA VAL A 302 7.84 2.94 7.27
C VAL A 302 7.80 4.19 8.14
N ILE A 303 8.96 4.84 8.30
CA ILE A 303 9.09 6.15 8.97
C ILE A 303 9.68 7.10 7.92
N GLU A 304 8.84 7.87 7.25
CA GLU A 304 9.26 8.85 6.23
C GLU A 304 9.49 10.22 6.88
N SER A 305 10.53 10.93 6.47
CA SER A 305 10.75 12.33 6.88
C SER A 305 9.62 13.21 6.36
N ALA A 306 9.00 14.00 7.24
CA ALA A 306 8.01 14.99 6.82
C ALA A 306 8.65 16.23 6.16
N GLN A 307 9.98 16.38 6.24
CA GLN A 307 10.75 17.47 5.63
C GLN A 307 11.33 17.07 4.27
N PHE A 308 11.76 15.83 4.11
CA PHE A 308 12.39 15.34 2.89
C PHE A 308 11.57 14.18 2.30
N LYS A 309 10.80 14.49 1.25
CA LYS A 309 9.97 13.50 0.54
C LYS A 309 10.83 12.33 0.05
N ASN A 310 10.31 11.11 0.17
CA ASN A 310 10.95 9.85 -0.17
C ASN A 310 12.20 9.51 0.64
N VAL A 311 12.48 10.23 1.74
CA VAL A 311 13.58 9.90 2.66
C VAL A 311 13.03 9.17 3.87
N PHE A 312 13.51 7.94 4.09
CA PHE A 312 13.04 7.04 5.13
C PHE A 312 14.13 6.79 6.17
N ILE A 313 13.72 6.50 7.41
CA ILE A 313 14.62 5.93 8.42
C ILE A 313 15.02 4.53 7.97
N ARG A 314 16.33 4.30 7.88
CA ARG A 314 16.94 3.01 7.53
C ARG A 314 17.63 2.42 8.75
N MET A 315 17.47 1.13 8.94
CA MET A 315 18.11 0.38 10.01
C MET A 315 18.87 -0.84 9.46
N ASN A 316 20.17 -0.88 9.70
CA ASN A 316 21.04 -1.99 9.35
C ASN A 316 21.76 -2.54 10.59
N SER A 317 21.29 -3.69 11.08
CA SER A 317 21.88 -4.40 12.22
C SER A 317 22.57 -5.70 11.81
N LYS A 318 23.06 -5.79 10.56
CA LYS A 318 23.80 -6.96 10.09
C LYS A 318 24.96 -7.26 11.04
N GLY A 319 25.03 -8.50 11.51
CA GLY A 319 26.07 -8.96 12.44
C GLY A 319 25.71 -8.85 13.92
N MET A 320 24.65 -8.13 14.31
CA MET A 320 24.19 -8.12 15.71
C MET A 320 23.57 -9.47 16.09
N ARG A 321 24.02 -10.05 17.21
CA ARG A 321 23.61 -11.38 17.70
C ARG A 321 23.37 -11.45 19.21
N LYS A 322 23.63 -10.35 19.92
CA LYS A 322 23.51 -10.26 21.37
C LYS A 322 23.24 -8.83 21.76
N PHE A 323 22.69 -8.65 22.96
CA PHE A 323 22.54 -7.35 23.58
C PHE A 323 23.92 -6.67 23.70
N ASP A 324 23.98 -5.39 23.36
CA ASP A 324 25.15 -4.53 23.54
C ASP A 324 24.74 -3.23 24.26
N GLY A 325 25.39 -2.86 25.36
CA GLY A 325 24.94 -1.76 26.23
C GLY A 325 24.89 -0.39 25.54
N PRO A 326 25.94 0.01 24.79
CA PRO A 326 25.93 1.20 23.95
C PRO A 326 25.05 1.08 22.69
N GLY A 327 24.43 -0.07 22.42
CA GLY A 327 23.84 -0.40 21.13
C GLY A 327 24.88 -0.68 20.05
N GLY A 328 24.41 -1.04 18.85
CA GLY A 328 25.26 -1.32 17.70
C GLY A 328 24.53 -1.11 16.39
N GLY A 329 25.09 -1.62 15.29
CA GLY A 329 24.50 -1.42 13.95
C GLY A 329 24.44 0.05 13.54
N GLU A 330 23.69 0.32 12.49
CA GLU A 330 23.59 1.64 11.87
C GLU A 330 22.12 2.03 11.70
N VAL A 331 21.79 3.24 12.13
CA VAL A 331 20.54 3.91 11.77
C VAL A 331 20.87 5.21 11.06
N ASN A 332 20.44 5.32 9.81
CA ASN A 332 20.66 6.47 8.94
C ASN A 332 19.43 6.69 8.05
N CYS A 333 19.58 7.39 6.94
CA CYS A 333 18.51 7.68 6.00
C CYS A 333 18.66 6.85 4.72
N GLN A 334 17.57 6.71 3.97
CA GLN A 334 17.56 6.11 2.64
C GLN A 334 16.55 6.80 1.73
N PHE A 335 16.87 6.93 0.44
CA PHE A 335 15.89 7.31 -0.57
C PHE A 335 15.15 6.08 -1.07
N THR A 336 13.81 6.07 -1.00
CA THR A 336 12.93 4.89 -1.11
C THR A 336 13.06 3.90 0.05
N ALA A 337 11.97 3.23 0.41
CA ALA A 337 11.99 2.17 1.40
C ALA A 337 12.07 0.79 0.73
N ARG A 338 12.91 -0.08 1.29
CA ARG A 338 13.06 -1.51 0.99
C ARG A 338 13.14 -2.27 2.31
N SER A 339 13.75 -3.45 2.34
CA SER A 339 13.78 -4.30 3.54
C SER A 339 14.40 -3.66 4.79
N CYS A 340 15.34 -2.72 4.67
CA CYS A 340 15.99 -2.10 5.84
C CYS A 340 15.21 -0.91 6.43
N GLU A 341 14.20 -0.40 5.72
CA GLU A 341 13.42 0.79 6.07
C GLU A 341 12.02 0.43 6.61
N VAL A 342 11.77 -0.87 6.78
CA VAL A 342 10.47 -1.42 7.19
C VAL A 342 10.56 -1.95 8.61
N PHE A 343 9.56 -1.59 9.42
CA PHE A 343 9.50 -1.91 10.85
C PHE A 343 8.17 -2.55 11.21
N PHE A 344 8.18 -3.52 12.12
CA PHE A 344 7.00 -3.86 12.89
C PHE A 344 6.78 -2.77 13.93
N LEU A 345 5.61 -2.13 13.88
CA LEU A 345 5.17 -1.17 14.89
C LEU A 345 4.42 -1.91 15.99
N LYS A 346 4.92 -1.84 17.22
CA LYS A 346 4.25 -2.42 18.39
C LYS A 346 3.85 -1.32 19.36
N ARG A 347 2.55 -1.20 19.65
CA ARG A 347 2.04 -0.41 20.77
C ARG A 347 2.11 -1.26 22.03
N VAL A 348 2.64 -0.68 23.11
CA VAL A 348 2.76 -1.26 24.45
C VAL A 348 1.95 -0.39 25.41
N GLU A 349 1.70 -0.85 26.64
CA GLU A 349 1.01 -0.09 27.69
C GLU A 349 1.52 1.35 27.81
N TYR A 350 0.59 2.26 28.13
CA TYR A 350 0.81 3.70 28.28
C TYR A 350 1.27 4.42 26.99
N ASP A 351 0.77 3.97 25.83
CA ASP A 351 1.02 4.60 24.52
C ASP A 351 2.49 4.73 24.16
N ARG A 352 3.27 3.73 24.57
CA ARG A 352 4.67 3.58 24.17
C ARG A 352 4.75 2.70 22.94
N TYR A 353 5.55 3.13 21.99
CA TYR A 353 5.73 2.44 20.72
C TYR A 353 7.18 1.99 20.57
N SER A 354 7.37 0.80 19.99
CA SER A 354 8.68 0.34 19.55
C SER A 354 8.67 -0.03 18.07
N PHE A 355 9.83 0.15 17.45
CA PHE A 355 10.07 -0.09 16.02
C PHE A 355 11.10 -1.21 15.88
N ARG A 356 10.61 -2.41 15.60
CA ARG A 356 11.44 -3.61 15.39
C ARG A 356 11.69 -3.79 13.91
N SER A 357 12.93 -3.97 13.48
CA SER A 357 13.25 -4.16 12.06
C SER A 357 12.52 -5.38 11.49
N ALA A 358 11.89 -5.23 10.33
CA ALA A 358 11.26 -6.36 9.63
C ALA A 358 12.29 -7.31 9.01
N LYS A 359 13.46 -6.78 8.61
CA LYS A 359 14.58 -7.57 8.06
C LYS A 359 15.44 -8.23 9.13
N PHE A 360 15.61 -7.55 10.26
CA PHE A 360 16.42 -8.03 11.38
C PHE A 360 15.51 -8.16 12.63
N PRO A 361 14.70 -9.23 12.72
CA PRO A 361 13.55 -9.32 13.63
C PRO A 361 13.90 -9.24 15.13
N HIS A 362 15.17 -9.39 15.51
CA HIS A 362 15.62 -9.26 16.89
C HIS A 362 16.11 -7.85 17.25
N CYS A 363 16.08 -6.89 16.31
CA CYS A 363 16.71 -5.59 16.46
C CYS A 363 15.67 -4.46 16.45
N TYR A 364 15.83 -3.51 17.36
CA TYR A 364 14.96 -2.34 17.52
C TYR A 364 15.73 -1.04 17.30
N ILE A 365 15.04 0.02 16.85
CA ILE A 365 15.60 1.38 16.88
C ILE A 365 15.84 1.77 18.35
N ARG A 366 17.08 2.19 18.65
CA ARG A 366 17.52 2.65 19.97
C ARG A 366 17.92 4.11 19.90
N LEU A 367 17.40 4.94 20.80
CA LEU A 367 17.73 6.35 20.94
C LEU A 367 18.41 6.61 22.28
N ASP A 368 19.66 7.09 22.23
CA ASP A 368 20.43 7.54 23.38
C ASP A 368 20.59 9.06 23.34
N GLY A 369 19.82 9.75 24.18
CA GLY A 369 19.78 11.20 24.27
C GLY A 369 20.78 11.79 25.26
N LYS A 370 21.73 10.99 25.78
CA LYS A 370 22.68 11.48 26.80
C LYS A 370 23.45 12.69 26.29
N GLY A 371 23.42 13.79 27.05
CA GLY A 371 24.07 15.06 26.69
C GLY A 371 23.33 15.89 25.64
N VAL A 372 22.06 15.58 25.36
CA VAL A 372 21.15 16.40 24.55
C VAL A 372 20.23 17.17 25.50
N ASP A 373 20.75 18.28 26.01
CA ASP A 373 20.12 19.16 27.01
C ASP A 373 19.70 20.53 26.46
N SER A 374 20.01 20.78 25.20
CA SER A 374 19.80 22.02 24.50
C SER A 374 19.75 21.77 23.00
N TRP A 375 19.06 22.64 22.26
CA TRP A 375 18.94 22.52 20.82
C TRP A 375 20.32 22.66 20.15
N LYS A 376 20.65 21.73 19.24
CA LYS A 376 21.93 21.74 18.49
C LYS A 376 21.67 21.75 16.99
N LYS A 377 22.40 22.59 16.26
CA LYS A 377 22.23 22.75 14.79
C LYS A 377 22.35 21.44 14.02
N SER A 378 23.28 20.58 14.41
CA SER A 378 23.52 19.28 13.79
C SER A 378 22.87 18.11 14.55
N GLY A 379 22.03 18.39 15.54
CA GLY A 379 21.59 17.40 16.53
C GLY A 379 22.70 16.97 17.48
N GLY A 380 22.44 15.93 18.27
CA GLY A 380 23.39 15.30 19.18
C GLY A 380 22.98 13.86 19.48
N GLY A 381 23.51 13.28 20.56
CA GLY A 381 23.18 11.91 20.97
C GLY A 381 23.49 10.86 19.89
N THR A 382 22.97 9.66 20.09
CA THR A 382 23.18 8.53 19.18
C THR A 382 21.85 7.83 18.92
N VAL A 383 21.57 7.53 17.65
CA VAL A 383 20.52 6.60 17.27
C VAL A 383 21.17 5.41 16.58
N ASN A 384 20.93 4.23 17.11
CA ASN A 384 21.49 2.97 16.60
C ASN A 384 20.49 1.83 16.83
N CYS A 385 20.98 0.60 16.89
CA CYS A 385 20.17 -0.60 17.04
C CYS A 385 20.41 -1.26 18.39
N GLN A 386 19.38 -1.93 18.92
CA GLN A 386 19.52 -2.83 20.07
C GLN A 386 18.99 -4.22 19.75
N TRP A 387 19.73 -5.27 20.10
CA TRP A 387 19.33 -6.66 19.89
C TRP A 387 18.75 -7.29 21.16
N TYR A 388 17.69 -8.10 21.00
CA TYR A 388 17.07 -8.90 22.07
C TYR A 388 16.80 -10.35 21.60
N ALA A 389 17.02 -11.32 22.50
CA ALA A 389 16.92 -12.75 22.19
C ALA A 389 15.49 -13.23 21.91
N SER A 390 14.52 -12.57 22.52
CA SER A 390 13.11 -12.82 22.34
C SER A 390 12.39 -11.50 22.07
N ASP A 391 11.15 -11.60 21.58
CA ASP A 391 10.25 -10.46 21.38
C ASP A 391 9.72 -9.87 22.71
N THR A 392 10.40 -10.15 23.82
CA THR A 392 10.18 -9.48 25.10
C THR A 392 10.34 -7.98 24.90
N SER A 393 9.45 -7.21 25.52
CA SER A 393 9.46 -5.74 25.49
C SER A 393 10.88 -5.20 25.64
N PRO A 394 11.37 -4.40 24.67
CA PRO A 394 12.73 -3.85 24.72
C PRO A 394 12.87 -2.85 25.88
N GLY A 395 14.07 -2.27 26.04
CA GLY A 395 14.34 -1.29 27.10
C GLY A 395 13.68 0.06 26.85
N SER A 396 13.85 0.98 27.81
CA SER A 396 13.28 2.34 27.72
C SER A 396 13.90 3.19 26.61
N TYR A 397 15.07 2.83 26.09
CA TYR A 397 15.78 3.56 25.03
C TYR A 397 15.20 3.24 23.64
N GLU A 398 14.45 2.14 23.53
CA GLU A 398 13.80 1.66 22.30
C GLU A 398 12.29 1.99 22.28
N PHE A 399 11.82 2.74 23.28
CA PHE A 399 10.44 3.18 23.36
C PHE A 399 10.30 4.67 23.05
N PHE A 400 9.23 4.97 22.30
CA PHE A 400 8.88 6.31 21.86
C PHE A 400 7.42 6.62 22.19
N PHE A 401 7.15 7.87 22.51
CA PHE A 401 5.80 8.42 22.41
C PHE A 401 5.61 8.97 20.99
N LEU A 402 4.48 8.63 20.37
CA LEU A 402 4.05 9.18 19.09
C LEU A 402 3.02 10.27 19.36
N ASN A 403 3.39 11.52 19.08
CA ASN A 403 2.56 12.69 19.31
C ASN A 403 2.43 13.53 18.04
#